data_AF-A0A9D1Q4L3-F1
#
_entry.id   AF-A0A9D1Q4L3-F1
#
_cell.length_a   1.000
_cell.length_b   1.000
_cell.length_c   1.000
_cell.angle_alpha   90.00
_cell.angle_beta   90.00
_cell.angle_gamma   90.00
#
_symmetry.space_group_name_H-M   'P 1'
#
loop_
_entity.id
_entity.type
_entity.pdbx_description
1 polymer ?
#
loop_
_entity_poly.entity_id
_entity_poly.type
_entity_poly.pdbx_seq_one_letter_code
_entity_poly.pdbx_strand_id
1 'polypeptide(L)' 'GFSGVIISDDLDMKGADHLGSVKEKVAACFAAGINIVLLCNDMTAIRELLADSN' A
#
# COMPACT_ATOMS: atom_id res chain seq x y z
N GLY A 1 -20.33 -12.77 7.83
CA GLY A 1 -19.27 -11.85 7.36
C GLY A 1 -18.00 -12.63 7.14
N PHE A 2 -17.11 -12.13 6.28
CA PHE A 2 -15.76 -12.68 6.17
C PHE A 2 -14.93 -12.22 7.37
N SER A 3 -14.14 -13.13 7.96
CA SER A 3 -13.34 -12.87 9.18
C SER A 3 -11.84 -13.15 8.98
N GLY A 4 -11.41 -13.34 7.73
CA GLY A 4 -10.01 -13.55 7.40
C GLY A 4 -9.26 -12.22 7.18
N VAL A 5 -7.96 -12.34 6.96
CA VAL A 5 -7.10 -11.23 6.57
C VAL A 5 -7.39 -10.84 5.12
N ILE A 6 -7.55 -9.54 4.88
CA ILE A 6 -7.66 -8.95 3.54
C ILE A 6 -6.29 -8.41 3.16
N ILE A 7 -5.78 -8.88 2.03
CA ILE A 7 -4.47 -8.53 1.48
C ILE A 7 -4.70 -7.73 0.19
N SER A 8 -4.00 -6.62 0.00
CA SER A 8 -4.08 -5.84 -1.24
C SER A 8 -3.43 -6.57 -2.42
N ASP A 9 -3.72 -6.11 -3.63
CA ASP A 9 -2.84 -6.35 -4.78
C ASP A 9 -1.58 -5.47 -4.70
N ASP A 10 -0.62 -5.65 -5.62
CA ASP A 10 0.60 -4.85 -5.72
C ASP A 10 0.28 -3.37 -6.01
N LEU A 11 0.65 -2.49 -5.08
CA LEU A 11 0.44 -1.05 -5.19
C LEU A 11 1.49 -0.36 -6.08
N ASP A 12 2.54 -1.08 -6.48
CA ASP A 12 3.57 -0.63 -7.42
C ASP A 12 3.13 -0.76 -8.88
N MET A 13 1.91 -1.23 -9.14
CA MET A 13 1.41 -1.29 -10.52
C MET A 13 1.27 0.13 -11.11
N LYS A 14 1.71 0.32 -12.36
CA LYS A 14 1.54 1.60 -13.09
C LYS A 14 0.10 2.10 -13.14
N GLY A 15 -0.86 1.18 -13.05
CA GLY A 15 -2.29 1.51 -12.96
C GLY A 15 -2.65 2.33 -11.73
N ALA A 16 -1.86 2.25 -10.65
CA ALA A 16 -2.08 2.97 -9.40
C ALA A 16 -1.39 4.34 -9.35
N ASP A 17 -0.55 4.72 -10.33
CA ASP A 17 0.24 5.97 -10.26
C ASP A 17 -0.61 7.24 -10.15
N HIS A 18 -1.87 7.20 -10.61
CA HIS A 18 -2.80 8.31 -10.46
C HIS A 18 -3.32 8.50 -9.03
N LEU A 19 -3.08 7.55 -8.12
CA LEU A 19 -3.56 7.58 -6.72
C LEU A 19 -2.61 8.35 -5.78
N GLY A 20 -1.52 8.92 -6.31
CA GLY A 20 -0.57 9.73 -5.54
C GLY A 20 0.65 8.96 -5.04
N SER A 21 1.28 9.49 -4.00
CA SER A 21 2.46 8.92 -3.34
C SER A 21 2.18 7.54 -2.74
N VAL A 22 3.23 6.75 -2.49
CA VAL A 22 3.11 5.43 -1.86
C VAL A 22 2.41 5.51 -0.50
N LYS A 23 2.61 6.59 0.26
CA LYS A 23 1.96 6.84 1.55
C LYS A 23 0.46 7.04 1.40
N GLU A 24 0.03 7.82 0.41
CA GLU A 24 -1.39 8.04 0.13
C GLU A 24 -2.09 6.76 -0.31
N LYS A 25 -1.43 5.97 -1.18
CA LYS A 25 -1.94 4.65 -1.59
C LYS A 25 -2.14 3.71 -0.40
N VAL A 26 -1.13 3.59 0.47
CA VAL A 26 -1.18 2.71 1.65
C VAL A 26 -2.23 3.18 2.66
N ALA A 27 -2.32 4.49 2.91
CA ALA A 27 -3.35 5.06 3.77
C ALA A 27 -4.77 4.78 3.25
N ALA A 28 -4.99 4.91 1.94
CA ALA A 28 -6.27 4.60 1.30
C ALA A 28 -6.63 3.11 1.44
N CYS A 29 -5.66 2.20 1.26
CA CYS A 29 -5.87 0.76 1.46
C CYS A 29 -6.33 0.43 2.89
N PHE A 30 -5.64 0.97 3.90
CA PHE A 30 -6.03 0.74 5.29
C PHE A 30 -7.39 1.36 5.61
N ALA A 31 -7.71 2.55 5.09
CA ALA A 31 -9.03 3.16 5.23
C ALA A 31 -10.14 2.32 4.57
N ALA A 32 -9.83 1.57 3.52
CA ALA A 32 -10.75 0.64 2.85
C ALA A 32 -10.92 -0.70 3.59
N GLY A 33 -10.23 -0.92 4.71
CA GLY A 33 -10.32 -2.14 5.52
C GLY A 33 -9.36 -3.26 5.11
N ILE A 34 -8.35 -2.96 4.27
CA ILE A 34 -7.26 -3.88 3.98
C ILE A 34 -6.39 -4.03 5.23
N ASN A 35 -5.90 -5.24 5.50
CA ASN A 35 -5.05 -5.52 6.66
C ASN A 35 -3.56 -5.54 6.31
N ILE A 36 -3.22 -6.04 5.11
CA ILE A 36 -1.84 -6.17 4.64
C ILE A 36 -1.75 -5.58 3.23
N VAL A 37 -0.74 -4.73 3.00
CA VAL A 37 -0.45 -4.14 1.69
C VAL A 37 0.75 -4.82 1.03
N LEU A 38 0.72 -4.98 -0.30
CA LEU A 38 1.86 -5.42 -1.09
C LEU A 38 2.48 -4.26 -1.87
N LEU A 39 3.81 -4.18 -1.77
CA LEU A 39 4.71 -3.34 -2.56
C LEU A 39 5.87 -4.26 -2.97
N CYS A 40 6.01 -4.55 -4.25
CA CYS A 40 6.91 -5.61 -4.72
C CYS A 40 8.17 -5.13 -5.42
N ASN A 41 8.10 -4.00 -6.12
CA ASN A 41 9.04 -3.64 -7.18
C ASN A 41 9.71 -2.28 -6.97
N ASP A 42 9.09 -1.34 -6.25
CA ASP A 42 9.67 -0.02 -5.98
C ASP A 42 10.35 0.04 -4.60
N MET A 43 11.60 -0.39 -4.57
CA MET A 43 12.43 -0.36 -3.35
C MET A 43 12.74 1.06 -2.84
N THR A 44 12.52 2.09 -3.64
CA THR A 44 12.66 3.49 -3.19
C THR A 44 11.41 3.89 -2.42
N ALA A 45 10.24 3.65 -2.99
CA ALA A 45 8.95 3.90 -2.35
C ALA A 45 8.78 3.10 -1.05
N ILE A 46 9.19 1.81 -1.05
CA ILE A 46 9.17 0.97 0.16
C ILE A 46 10.03 1.59 1.26
N ARG A 47 11.24 2.06 0.93
CA ARG A 47 12.11 2.71 1.91
C ARG A 47 11.54 4.03 2.41
N GLU A 48 10.94 4.83 1.53
CA GLU A 48 10.29 6.09 1.90
C GLU A 48 9.14 5.85 2.88
N LEU A 49 8.32 4.83 2.63
CA LEU A 49 7.21 4.44 3.52
C LEU A 49 7.74 4.01 4.90
N LEU A 50 8.81 3.22 4.94
CA LEU A 50 9.38 2.70 6.20
C LEU A 50 10.17 3.78 6.97
N ALA A 51 10.75 4.77 6.30
CA ALA A 51 11.56 5.82 6.93
C ALA A 51 10.72 6.80 7.76
N ASP A 52 9.45 7.02 7.39
CA ASP A 52 8.53 7.96 8.06
C ASP A 52 7.86 7.37 9.31
N SER A 53 8.13 6.13 9.68
CA SER A 53 7.43 5.41 10.76
C SER A 53 8.02 5.66 12.17
N ASN A 54 8.65 6.83 12.40
CA ASN A 54 9.30 7.18 13.67
C ASN A 54 8.44 8.13 14.53
#